data_AF-A0A950F0Q8-F1
#
_entry.id   AF-A0A950F0Q8-F1
#
_cell.length_a   1.000
_cell.length_b   1.000
_cell.length_c   1.000
_cell.angle_alpha   90.00
_cell.angle_beta   90.00
_cell.angle_gamma   90.00
#
_symmetry.space_group_name_H-M   'P 1'
#
loop_
_entity.id
_entity.type
_entity.pdbx_description
1 polymer ?
#
loop_
_entity_poly.entity_id
_entity_poly.type
_entity_poly.pdbx_seq_one_letter_code
_entity_poly.pdbx_strand_id
1 'polypeptide(L)'
;ELRKRLPETKVLLLGVFPRGARPDATRKKLEEVNRQISRLDDGTNISYLDIGKTFLNPDGTISREIMPDYLHLTAKGYRLWADAMEPTLWRLLDEPRRKD
;
A
#
# COMPACT_ATOMS: atom_id res chain seq x y z
N GLU A 1 8.26 17.98 -8.85
CA GLU A 1 9.45 18.06 -7.98
C GLU A 1 10.29 16.79 -7.92
N LEU A 2 9.82 15.66 -7.37
CA LEU A 2 10.66 14.44 -7.27
C LEU A 2 11.29 13.99 -8.60
N ARG A 3 10.48 13.76 -9.65
CA ARG A 3 10.99 13.38 -10.99
C ARG A 3 11.95 14.39 -11.62
N LYS A 4 11.84 15.67 -11.27
CA LYS A 4 12.75 16.72 -11.78
C LYS A 4 14.11 16.66 -11.09
N ARG A 5 14.10 16.39 -9.78
CA ARG A 5 15.31 16.38 -8.94
C ARG A 5 16.02 15.02 -8.94
N LEU A 6 15.27 13.94 -9.14
CA LEU A 6 15.72 12.56 -9.10
C LEU A 6 15.15 11.78 -10.29
N PRO A 7 15.59 12.08 -11.53
CA PRO A 7 14.98 11.54 -12.75
C PRO A 7 15.13 10.03 -12.90
N GLU A 8 16.13 9.42 -12.26
CA GLU A 8 16.44 7.98 -12.36
C GLU A 8 15.81 7.15 -11.23
N THR A 9 15.26 7.79 -10.18
CA THR A 9 14.70 7.08 -9.03
C THR A 9 13.40 6.36 -9.39
N LYS A 10 13.35 5.07 -9.08
CA LYS A 10 12.12 4.27 -9.11
C LYS A 10 11.22 4.63 -7.94
N VAL A 11 9.93 4.79 -8.20
CA VAL A 11 8.90 5.13 -7.24
C VAL A 11 7.93 3.96 -7.10
N LEU A 12 7.87 3.38 -5.91
CA LEU A 12 6.77 2.50 -5.52
C LEU A 12 5.66 3.34 -4.89
N LEU A 13 4.54 3.49 -5.59
CA LEU A 13 3.38 4.23 -5.12
C LEU A 13 2.35 3.27 -4.53
N LEU A 14 2.15 3.32 -3.22
CA LEU A 14 1.15 2.49 -2.56
C LEU A 14 -0.24 3.12 -2.64
N GLY A 15 -1.26 2.29 -2.85
CA GLY A 15 -2.65 2.66 -2.61
C GLY A 15 -2.86 3.09 -1.16
N VAL A 16 -3.69 4.10 -0.93
CA VAL A 16 -4.06 4.54 0.41
C VAL A 16 -4.84 3.42 1.10
N PHE A 17 -4.42 3.04 2.30
CA PHE A 17 -4.98 1.89 3.02
C PHE A 17 -6.41 2.17 3.51
N PRO A 18 -7.25 1.12 3.63
CA PRO A 18 -8.57 1.26 4.22
C PRO A 18 -8.45 1.69 5.69
N ARG A 19 -9.46 2.43 6.16
CA ARG A 19 -9.61 2.87 7.56
C ARG A 19 -11.06 2.75 8.00
N GLY A 20 -11.29 2.87 9.30
CA GLY A 20 -12.61 2.70 9.93
C GLY A 20 -12.97 1.22 10.10
N ALA A 21 -13.77 0.89 11.12
CA ALA A 21 -14.03 -0.50 11.48
C ALA A 21 -14.78 -1.30 10.39
N ARG A 22 -15.65 -0.63 9.63
CA ARG A 22 -16.55 -1.20 8.61
C ARG A 22 -16.50 -0.35 7.33
N PRO A 23 -17.00 -0.86 6.19
CA PRO A 23 -17.19 -0.06 4.99
C PRO A 23 -18.01 1.20 5.27
N ASP A 24 -17.51 2.36 4.85
CA ASP A 24 -18.15 3.65 5.04
C ASP A 24 -17.90 4.59 3.84
N ALA A 25 -18.40 5.82 3.92
CA ALA A 25 -18.19 6.84 2.88
C ALA A 25 -16.72 7.26 2.74
N THR A 26 -15.91 7.12 3.80
CA THR A 26 -14.47 7.39 3.75
C THR A 26 -13.79 6.36 2.86
N ARG A 27 -14.10 5.08 3.00
CA ARG A 27 -13.54 4.02 2.16
C ARG A 27 -13.89 4.19 0.69
N LYS A 28 -15.11 4.63 0.36
CA LYS A 28 -15.48 4.97 -1.02
C LYS A 28 -14.63 6.12 -1.60
N LYS A 29 -14.30 7.12 -0.79
CA LYS A 29 -13.38 8.20 -1.20
C LYS A 29 -11.96 7.68 -1.42
N LEU A 30 -11.51 6.75 -0.58
CA LEU A 30 -10.19 6.12 -0.75
C LEU A 30 -10.12 5.27 -2.02
N GLU A 31 -11.19 4.52 -2.34
CA GLU A 31 -11.30 3.77 -3.60
C GLU A 31 -11.21 4.72 -4.81
N GLU A 32 -11.87 5.88 -4.75
CA GLU A 32 -11.77 6.92 -5.77
C GLU A 32 -10.33 7.45 -5.93
N VAL A 33 -9.69 7.82 -4.82
CA VAL A 33 -8.30 8.30 -4.82
C VAL A 33 -7.37 7.24 -5.40
N ASN A 34 -7.49 5.99 -4.94
CA ASN A 34 -6.67 4.88 -5.39
C ASN A 34 -6.84 4.63 -6.89
N ARG A 35 -8.08 4.71 -7.41
CA ARG A 35 -8.36 4.58 -8.84
C ARG A 35 -7.73 5.70 -9.68
N GLN A 36 -7.63 6.92 -9.13
CA GLN A 36 -6.99 8.03 -9.83
C GLN A 36 -5.47 7.89 -9.83
N ILE A 37 -4.87 7.61 -8.67
CA ILE A 37 -3.41 7.53 -8.54
C ILE A 37 -2.84 6.25 -9.16
N SER A 38 -3.63 5.17 -9.30
CA SER A 38 -3.17 3.95 -9.97
C SER A 38 -2.79 4.18 -11.44
N ARG A 39 -3.34 5.22 -12.07
CA ARG A 39 -3.02 5.62 -13.45
C ARG A 39 -1.66 6.30 -13.57
N LEU A 40 -1.00 6.60 -12.45
CA LEU A 40 0.36 7.12 -12.43
C LEU A 40 1.40 6.02 -12.61
N ASP A 41 1.01 4.74 -12.50
CA ASP A 41 1.85 3.64 -12.92
C ASP A 41 2.19 3.79 -14.41
N ASP A 42 3.48 3.88 -14.71
CA ASP A 42 4.00 4.04 -16.06
C ASP A 42 4.78 2.81 -16.54
N GLY A 43 4.78 1.72 -15.75
CA GLY A 43 5.50 0.49 -16.04
C GLY A 43 7.03 0.62 -16.07
N THR A 44 7.59 1.80 -15.81
CA THR A 44 9.03 2.08 -15.98
C THR A 44 9.65 2.66 -14.71
N ASN A 45 9.24 3.86 -14.31
CA ASN A 45 9.78 4.59 -13.17
C ASN A 45 8.79 4.69 -12.01
N ILE A 46 7.50 4.56 -12.27
CA ILE A 46 6.46 4.52 -11.25
C ILE A 46 5.76 3.18 -11.34
N SER A 47 5.74 2.44 -10.23
CA SER A 47 4.92 1.23 -10.08
C SER A 47 3.88 1.47 -9.00
N TYR A 48 2.62 1.27 -9.32
CA TYR A 48 1.53 1.32 -8.35
C TYR A 48 1.32 -0.07 -7.72
N LEU A 49 1.07 -0.10 -6.42
CA LEU A 49 0.77 -1.33 -5.69
C LEU A 49 -0.38 -1.10 -4.71
N ASP A 50 -1.45 -1.87 -4.88
CA ASP A 50 -2.58 -1.90 -3.95
C ASP A 50 -2.50 -3.15 -3.06
N ILE A 51 -2.20 -2.94 -1.78
CA ILE A 51 -2.21 -3.98 -0.74
C ILE A 51 -3.37 -3.81 0.24
N GLY A 52 -4.38 -2.97 -0.05
CA GLY A 52 -5.43 -2.61 0.89
C GLY A 52 -6.22 -3.82 1.43
N LYS A 53 -6.38 -4.87 0.61
CA LYS A 53 -7.06 -6.12 1.00
C LYS A 53 -6.34 -6.87 2.12
N THR A 54 -5.03 -6.69 2.27
CA THR A 54 -4.23 -7.32 3.34
C THR A 54 -4.71 -6.92 4.74
N PHE A 55 -5.35 -5.76 4.88
CA PHE A 55 -5.83 -5.25 6.17
C PHE A 55 -7.30 -5.56 6.46
N LEU A 56 -7.98 -6.30 5.57
CA LEU A 56 -9.41 -6.57 5.66
C LEU A 56 -9.68 -8.02 6.01
N ASN A 57 -10.62 -8.23 6.92
CA ASN A 57 -11.25 -9.52 7.11
C ASN A 57 -12.15 -9.88 5.90
N PRO A 58 -12.56 -11.15 5.75
CA PRO A 58 -13.45 -11.57 4.65
C PRO A 58 -14.79 -10.80 4.59
N ASP A 59 -15.28 -10.30 5.73
CA ASP A 59 -16.50 -9.48 5.83
C ASP A 59 -16.25 -7.98 5.58
N GLY A 60 -15.02 -7.59 5.22
CA GLY A 60 -14.62 -6.21 4.99
C GLY A 60 -14.37 -5.41 6.28
N THR A 61 -14.36 -6.02 7.47
CA THR A 61 -13.99 -5.32 8.71
C THR A 61 -12.47 -5.20 8.86
N ILE A 62 -12.04 -4.28 9.73
CA ILE A 62 -10.63 -4.17 10.15
C ILE A 62 -10.52 -4.62 11.61
N SER A 63 -9.57 -5.54 11.89
CA SER A 63 -9.30 -6.01 13.25
C SER A 63 -8.51 -4.98 14.06
N ARG A 64 -8.88 -4.81 15.33
CA ARG A 64 -8.11 -4.01 16.30
C ARG A 64 -6.71 -4.56 16.58
N GLU A 65 -6.46 -5.84 16.29
CA GLU A 65 -5.13 -6.43 16.42
C GLU A 65 -4.11 -5.80 15.46
N ILE A 66 -4.56 -5.36 14.27
CA ILE A 66 -3.70 -4.78 13.25
C ILE A 66 -3.86 -3.26 13.13
N MET A 67 -5.03 -2.71 13.48
CA MET A 67 -5.27 -1.27 13.60
C MET A 67 -6.15 -0.97 14.83
N PRO A 68 -5.59 -0.61 16.00
CA PRO A 68 -6.32 -0.57 17.26
C PRO A 68 -7.36 0.56 17.31
N ASP A 69 -7.14 1.62 16.52
CA ASP A 69 -8.04 2.75 16.31
C ASP A 69 -8.68 2.73 14.90
N TYR A 70 -8.54 1.62 14.17
CA TYR A 70 -8.98 1.46 12.79
C TYR A 70 -8.31 2.43 11.79
N LEU A 71 -7.12 2.94 12.10
CA LEU A 71 -6.35 3.80 11.22
C LEU A 71 -4.85 3.49 11.25
N HIS A 72 -4.23 3.57 12.41
CA HIS A 72 -2.79 3.39 12.56
C HIS A 72 -2.45 1.91 12.74
N LEU A 73 -1.38 1.44 12.11
CA LEU A 73 -0.99 0.03 12.19
C LEU A 73 -0.33 -0.30 13.53
N THR A 74 -0.62 -1.48 14.07
CA THR A 74 0.22 -2.09 15.12
C THR A 74 1.49 -2.67 14.50
N ALA A 75 2.43 -3.15 15.33
CA ALA A 75 3.58 -3.92 14.85
C ALA A 75 3.18 -5.13 13.98
N LYS A 76 2.05 -5.79 14.30
CA LYS A 76 1.51 -6.88 13.47
C LYS A 76 1.01 -6.35 12.12
N GLY A 77 0.31 -5.22 12.13
CA GLY A 77 -0.13 -4.55 10.90
C GLY A 77 1.02 -4.10 10.00
N TYR A 78 2.11 -3.59 10.59
CA TYR A 78 3.31 -3.22 9.83
C TYR A 78 4.03 -4.41 9.20
N ARG A 79 4.05 -5.59 9.84
CA ARG A 79 4.58 -6.81 9.21
C ARG A 79 3.77 -7.22 7.99
N LEU A 80 2.43 -7.19 8.10
CA LEU A 80 1.56 -7.47 6.96
C LEU A 80 1.79 -6.50 5.79
N TRP A 81 2.03 -5.22 6.08
CA TRP A 81 2.44 -4.25 5.06
C TRP A 81 3.77 -4.68 4.43
N ALA A 82 4.82 -4.88 5.23
CA ALA A 82 6.14 -5.26 4.74
C ALA A 82 6.06 -6.52 3.84
N ASP A 83 5.46 -7.59 4.33
CA ASP A 83 5.33 -8.87 3.61
C ASP A 83 4.61 -8.73 2.26
N ALA A 84 3.57 -7.89 2.20
CA ALA A 84 2.81 -7.66 0.98
C ALA A 84 3.53 -6.73 -0.03
N MET A 85 4.36 -5.80 0.45
CA MET A 85 5.07 -4.83 -0.37
C MET A 85 6.43 -5.35 -0.87
N GLU A 86 7.12 -6.13 -0.04
CA GLU A 86 8.49 -6.58 -0.26
C GLU A 86 8.75 -7.21 -1.63
N PRO A 87 7.91 -8.13 -2.15
CA PRO A 87 8.18 -8.74 -3.45
C PRO A 87 8.30 -7.71 -4.58
N THR A 88 7.47 -6.66 -4.55
CA THR A 88 7.54 -5.57 -5.52
C THR A 88 8.76 -4.68 -5.26
N LEU A 89 9.04 -4.35 -4.00
CA LEU A 89 10.20 -3.54 -3.64
C LEU A 89 11.51 -4.20 -4.09
N TRP A 90 11.71 -5.48 -3.78
CA TRP A 90 12.91 -6.23 -4.19
C TRP A 90 13.07 -6.29 -5.71
N ARG A 91 11.97 -6.51 -6.44
CA ARG A 91 11.98 -6.44 -7.91
C ARG A 91 12.43 -5.07 -8.42
N LEU A 92 12.04 -3.97 -7.76
CA LEU A 92 12.41 -2.61 -8.17
C LEU A 92 13.85 -2.22 -7.79
N LEU A 93 14.43 -2.89 -6.80
CA LEU A 93 15.83 -2.70 -6.40
C LEU A 93 16.81 -3.52 -7.25
N ASP A 94 16.32 -4.38 -8.14
CA ASP A 94 17.12 -5.36 -8.88
C ASP A 94 17.98 -6.26 -7.95
N GLU A 95 17.53 -6.46 -6.71
CA GLU A 95 18.20 -7.28 -5.70
C GLU A 95 17.41 -8.58 -5.44
N PRO A 96 18.10 -9.73 -5.27
CA PRO A 96 17.43 -10.95 -4.83
C PRO A 96 16.81 -10.75 -3.45
N ARG A 97 15.57 -11.23 -3.26
CA ARG A 97 14.85 -11.14 -1.98
C ARG A 97 15.77 -11.58 -0.84
N ARG A 98 15.98 -10.70 0.15
CA ARG A 98 16.73 -11.07 1.36
C ARG A 98 16.08 -12.28 2.04
N LYS A 99 16.86 -13.33 2.21
CA LYS A 99 16.52 -14.49 3.04
C LYS A 99 17.03 -14.17 4.44
N ASP A 100 16.22 -13.46 5.20
CA ASP A 100 16.45 -13.24 6.64
C ASP A 100 15.67 -14.31 7.42
#